data_AF-A0AAE1W3S3-F1
#
_entry.id   AF-A0AAE1W3S3-F1
#
_cell.length_a   1.000
_cell.length_b   1.000
_cell.length_c   1.000
_cell.angle_alpha   90.00
_cell.angle_beta   90.00
_cell.angle_gamma   90.00
#
_symmetry.space_group_name_H-M   'P 1'
#
loop_
_entity.id
_entity.type
_entity.pdbx_description
1 polymer ?
#
loop_
_entity_poly.entity_id
_entity_poly.type
_entity_poly.pdbx_seq_one_letter_code
_entity_poly.pdbx_strand_id
1 'polypeptide(L)'
;MITGNGVTALGHELARKRATISYKLPLCPEYNISEISDVLNKSKALGPRVYVVHIDPDPSLKFFRIVKKLDMITSNYIWLTTDWLSSTLDSLPGDRDSLEILQGVVTLRPYIPNNPKKKAFTARWRNMQLKAKFTTYGLYAYDTMWLVARSIDRFLKENGGLTFSLNNKLQLGNLKVLMVENFY
;
A
#
# COMPACT_ATOMS: atom_id res chain seq x y z
N MET A 1 -9.17 11.16 7.97
CA MET A 1 -10.46 10.46 8.20
C MET A 1 -10.93 9.83 6.88
N ILE A 2 -10.40 8.65 6.51
CA ILE A 2 -10.85 7.85 5.36
C ILE A 2 -10.61 6.36 5.69
N THR A 3 -11.32 5.81 6.67
CA THR A 3 -11.21 4.36 7.00
C THR A 3 -12.57 3.65 7.05
N GLY A 4 -13.67 4.36 6.77
CA GLY A 4 -15.03 3.82 6.86
C GLY A 4 -15.48 2.94 5.68
N ASN A 5 -14.92 3.12 4.49
CA ASN A 5 -15.48 2.52 3.27
C ASN A 5 -15.12 1.02 3.10
N GLY A 6 -13.88 0.63 3.42
CA GLY A 6 -13.41 -0.75 3.20
C GLY A 6 -14.12 -1.78 4.09
N VAL A 7 -14.22 -1.52 5.40
CA VAL A 7 -14.89 -2.42 6.37
C VAL A 7 -16.39 -2.53 6.07
N THR A 8 -17.01 -1.44 5.61
CA THR A 8 -18.44 -1.44 5.25
C THR A 8 -18.69 -2.24 3.98
N ALA A 9 -17.87 -2.07 2.95
CA ALA A 9 -17.95 -2.87 1.72
C ALA A 9 -17.74 -4.37 1.99
N LEU A 10 -16.76 -4.73 2.82
CA LEU A 10 -16.55 -6.12 3.26
C LEU A 10 -17.79 -6.66 3.99
N GLY A 11 -18.37 -5.87 4.89
CA GLY A 11 -19.59 -6.26 5.62
C GLY A 11 -20.76 -6.54 4.67
N HIS A 12 -20.96 -5.70 3.66
CA HIS A 12 -21.99 -5.92 2.64
C HIS A 12 -21.75 -7.21 1.83
N GLU A 13 -20.52 -7.46 1.38
CA GLU A 13 -20.20 -8.67 0.61
C GLU A 13 -20.31 -9.96 1.44
N LEU A 14 -19.92 -9.92 2.72
CA LEU A 14 -20.13 -11.04 3.64
C LEU A 14 -21.62 -11.33 3.84
N ALA A 15 -22.45 -10.28 4.01
CA ALA A 15 -23.89 -10.46 4.19
C ALA A 15 -24.54 -11.18 2.99
N ARG A 16 -24.11 -10.90 1.77
CA ARG A 16 -24.56 -11.61 0.55
C ARG A 16 -24.22 -13.10 0.57
N LYS A 17 -23.17 -13.48 1.30
CA LYS A 17 -22.75 -14.87 1.52
C LYS A 17 -23.27 -15.47 2.83
N ARG A 18 -24.21 -14.79 3.51
CA ARG A 18 -24.74 -15.17 4.84
C ARG A 18 -23.65 -15.27 5.92
N ALA A 19 -22.60 -14.48 5.77
CA ALA A 19 -21.53 -14.31 6.76
C ALA A 19 -21.63 -12.90 7.37
N THR A 20 -21.08 -12.72 8.57
CA THR A 20 -21.11 -11.43 9.28
C THR A 20 -19.76 -11.12 9.91
N ILE A 21 -19.51 -9.83 10.17
CA ILE A 21 -18.37 -9.38 10.95
C ILE A 21 -18.78 -9.40 12.41
N SER A 22 -18.24 -10.34 13.20
CA SER A 22 -18.59 -10.46 14.61
C SER A 22 -18.12 -9.30 15.47
N TYR A 23 -16.91 -8.78 15.21
CA TYR A 23 -16.30 -7.70 15.97
C TYR A 23 -15.51 -6.75 15.08
N LYS A 24 -15.55 -5.45 15.41
CA LYS A 24 -14.70 -4.43 14.80
C LYS A 24 -13.74 -3.90 15.86
N LEU A 25 -12.45 -3.96 15.55
CA LEU A 25 -11.38 -3.56 16.44
C LEU A 25 -10.64 -2.37 15.82
N PRO A 26 -11.06 -1.13 16.11
CA PRO A 26 -10.42 0.05 15.54
C PRO A 26 -8.99 0.21 16.08
N LEU A 27 -8.09 0.62 15.20
CA LEU A 27 -6.73 1.05 15.53
C LEU A 27 -6.56 2.50 15.11
N CYS A 28 -5.90 3.29 15.93
CA CYS A 28 -5.49 4.65 15.57
C CYS A 28 -4.48 4.59 14.41
N PRO A 29 -4.47 5.53 13.45
CA PRO A 29 -3.46 5.56 12.38
C PRO A 29 -2.02 5.61 12.92
N GLU A 30 -1.83 6.28 14.06
CA GLU A 30 -0.56 6.38 14.78
C GLU A 30 -0.52 5.42 15.97
N TYR A 31 -1.02 4.20 15.78
CA TYR A 31 -1.09 3.23 16.86
C TYR A 31 0.29 3.01 17.48
N ASN A 32 0.32 2.92 18.81
CA ASN A 32 1.51 2.52 19.54
C ASN A 32 1.44 1.03 19.92
N ILE A 33 2.54 0.53 20.51
CA ILE A 33 2.65 -0.89 20.87
C ILE A 33 1.60 -1.30 21.92
N SER A 34 1.28 -0.43 22.89
CA SER A 34 0.30 -0.77 23.93
C SER A 34 -1.12 -0.84 23.35
N GLU A 35 -1.49 0.08 22.47
CA GLU A 35 -2.81 0.08 21.83
C GLU A 35 -3.07 -1.20 21.03
N ILE A 36 -2.11 -1.66 20.21
CA ILE A 36 -2.26 -2.94 19.51
C ILE A 36 -2.38 -4.07 20.53
N SER A 37 -1.52 -4.08 21.55
CA SER A 37 -1.50 -5.16 22.54
C SER A 37 -2.83 -5.26 23.28
N ASP A 38 -3.41 -4.12 23.69
CA ASP A 38 -4.68 -4.05 24.39
C ASP A 38 -5.84 -4.54 23.53
N VAL A 39 -5.88 -4.11 22.27
CA VAL A 39 -6.90 -4.52 21.30
C VAL A 39 -6.81 -6.04 21.04
N LEU A 40 -5.60 -6.57 20.83
CA LEU A 40 -5.38 -7.99 20.60
C LEU A 40 -5.69 -8.84 21.84
N ASN A 41 -5.31 -8.39 23.04
CA ASN A 41 -5.63 -9.08 24.30
C ASN A 41 -7.13 -9.15 24.56
N LYS A 42 -7.86 -8.03 24.37
CA LYS A 42 -9.33 -8.02 24.42
C LYS A 42 -9.92 -8.99 23.41
N SER A 43 -9.34 -9.05 22.22
CA SER A 43 -9.79 -9.98 21.20
C SER A 43 -9.55 -11.43 21.64
N LYS A 44 -8.39 -11.77 22.23
CA LYS A 44 -8.00 -13.14 22.62
C LYS A 44 -9.05 -13.85 23.46
N ALA A 45 -9.74 -13.13 24.35
CA ALA A 45 -10.81 -13.66 25.20
C ALA A 45 -12.01 -14.25 24.43
N LEU A 46 -12.26 -13.83 23.18
CA LEU A 46 -13.38 -14.36 22.37
C LEU A 46 -13.04 -15.69 21.64
N GLY A 47 -11.85 -16.26 21.86
CA GLY A 47 -11.44 -17.56 21.29
C GLY A 47 -10.88 -17.55 19.85
N PRO A 48 -10.71 -18.74 19.24
CA PRO A 48 -10.16 -18.90 17.88
C PRO A 48 -10.96 -18.15 16.82
N ARG A 49 -10.28 -17.48 15.85
CA ARG A 49 -10.96 -16.76 14.76
C ARG A 49 -10.08 -16.39 13.58
N VAL A 50 -10.75 -15.91 12.54
CA VAL A 50 -10.15 -15.21 11.40
C VAL A 50 -10.13 -13.71 11.68
N TYR A 51 -8.95 -13.10 11.54
CA TYR A 51 -8.74 -11.66 11.57
C TYR A 51 -8.55 -11.14 10.15
N VAL A 52 -9.22 -10.03 9.84
CA VAL A 52 -8.96 -9.25 8.63
C VAL A 52 -8.31 -7.93 9.05
N VAL A 53 -7.05 -7.74 8.66
CA VAL A 53 -6.22 -6.60 9.07
C VAL A 53 -6.09 -5.61 7.92
N HIS A 54 -6.63 -4.42 8.14
CA HIS A 54 -6.50 -3.28 7.25
C HIS A 54 -5.92 -2.10 8.05
N ILE A 55 -4.66 -1.78 7.77
CA ILE A 55 -3.88 -0.73 8.41
C ILE A 55 -3.04 -0.01 7.34
N ASP A 56 -2.46 1.12 7.72
CA ASP A 56 -1.44 1.79 6.91
C ASP A 56 -0.19 0.91 6.75
N PRO A 57 0.61 1.09 5.68
CA PRO A 57 1.83 0.32 5.50
C PRO A 57 2.73 0.39 6.74
N ASP A 58 3.14 -0.78 7.24
CA ASP A 58 4.01 -0.93 8.41
C ASP A 58 5.38 -1.51 7.98
N PRO A 59 6.37 -0.67 7.64
CA PRO A 59 7.68 -1.12 7.14
C PRO A 59 8.45 -1.99 8.13
N SER A 60 8.13 -1.89 9.43
CA SER A 60 8.82 -2.59 10.51
C SER A 60 8.12 -3.87 10.97
N LEU A 61 7.00 -4.23 10.33
CA LEU A 61 6.13 -5.33 10.74
C LEU A 61 5.78 -5.26 12.25
N LYS A 62 5.69 -4.06 12.83
CA LYS A 62 5.35 -3.83 14.26
C LYS A 62 4.10 -4.59 14.66
N PHE A 63 3.06 -4.55 13.82
CA PHE A 63 1.80 -5.24 14.09
C PHE A 63 2.03 -6.75 14.29
N PHE A 64 2.64 -7.42 13.31
CA PHE A 64 2.85 -8.87 13.39
C PHE A 64 3.90 -9.29 14.42
N ARG A 65 4.87 -8.42 14.74
CA ARG A 65 5.77 -8.65 15.88
C ARG A 65 5.01 -8.71 17.20
N ILE A 66 3.98 -7.88 17.38
CA ILE A 66 3.13 -7.92 18.58
C ILE A 66 2.24 -9.16 18.57
N VAL A 67 1.62 -9.50 17.43
CA VAL A 67 0.86 -10.74 17.25
C VAL A 67 1.69 -11.97 17.65
N LYS A 68 2.95 -12.04 17.20
CA LYS A 68 3.89 -13.10 17.59
C LYS A 68 4.17 -13.10 19.09
N LYS A 69 4.47 -11.93 19.68
CA LYS A 69 4.72 -11.80 21.12
C LYS A 69 3.53 -12.22 21.99
N LEU A 70 2.30 -12.07 21.50
CA LEU A 70 1.08 -12.47 22.20
C LEU A 70 0.69 -13.94 21.98
N ASP A 71 1.56 -14.70 21.30
CA ASP A 71 1.35 -16.11 20.94
C ASP A 71 0.06 -16.32 20.12
N MET A 72 -0.14 -15.44 19.15
CA MET A 72 -1.30 -15.46 18.25
C MET A 72 -0.93 -15.87 16.82
N ILE A 73 0.26 -16.44 16.61
CA ILE A 73 0.66 -17.12 15.36
C ILE A 73 0.57 -18.63 15.56
N THR A 74 -0.63 -19.10 15.91
CA THR A 74 -0.93 -20.51 16.16
C THR A 74 -2.10 -20.96 15.29
N SER A 75 -2.39 -22.26 15.25
CA SER A 75 -3.50 -22.82 14.46
C SER A 75 -4.88 -22.29 14.86
N ASN A 76 -5.00 -21.63 16.02
CA ASN A 76 -6.24 -21.04 16.50
C ASN A 76 -6.55 -19.68 15.84
N TYR A 77 -5.60 -19.09 15.10
CA TYR A 77 -5.75 -17.76 14.52
C TYR A 77 -5.36 -17.75 13.05
N ILE A 78 -6.26 -17.21 12.23
CA ILE A 78 -6.00 -17.00 10.79
C ILE A 78 -5.88 -15.50 10.56
N TRP A 79 -4.78 -15.08 9.93
CA TRP A 79 -4.51 -13.68 9.66
C TRP A 79 -4.63 -13.41 8.16
N LEU A 80 -5.66 -12.65 7.78
CA LEU A 80 -5.85 -12.14 6.43
C LEU A 80 -5.50 -10.65 6.42
N THR A 81 -4.64 -10.22 5.50
CA THR A 81 -4.30 -8.81 5.35
C THR A 81 -4.76 -8.28 3.99
N THR A 82 -5.06 -6.99 3.96
CA THR A 82 -5.22 -6.27 2.70
C THR A 82 -3.85 -6.01 2.05
N ASP A 83 -3.83 -5.37 0.88
CA ASP A 83 -2.65 -5.22 0.03
C ASP A 83 -1.49 -4.40 0.61
N TRP A 84 -1.69 -3.75 1.76
CA TRP A 84 -0.64 -3.05 2.51
C TRP A 84 0.55 -3.97 2.80
N LEU A 85 0.32 -5.22 3.20
CA LEU A 85 1.42 -6.12 3.58
C LEU A 85 2.26 -6.52 2.37
N SER A 86 1.63 -6.78 1.23
CA SER A 86 2.36 -7.04 -0.02
C SER A 86 3.22 -5.85 -0.43
N SER A 87 2.70 -4.64 -0.26
CA SER A 87 3.43 -3.40 -0.58
C SER A 87 4.60 -3.15 0.39
N THR A 88 4.43 -3.45 1.67
CA THR A 88 5.51 -3.46 2.66
C THR A 88 6.60 -4.48 2.28
N LEU A 89 6.21 -5.70 1.95
CA LEU A 89 7.13 -6.78 1.57
C LEU A 89 7.91 -6.49 0.29
N ASP A 90 7.28 -5.81 -0.67
CA ASP A 90 7.96 -5.38 -1.88
C ASP A 90 9.10 -4.38 -1.55
N SER A 91 8.95 -3.58 -0.49
CA SER A 91 9.97 -2.61 -0.05
C SER A 91 11.05 -3.20 0.86
N LEU A 92 10.78 -4.33 1.52
CA LEU A 92 11.68 -4.93 2.50
C LEU A 92 12.84 -5.71 1.84
N PRO A 93 14.05 -5.68 2.43
CA PRO A 93 15.05 -6.70 2.15
C PRO A 93 14.47 -8.04 2.60
N GLY A 94 14.60 -9.07 1.76
CA GLY A 94 14.01 -10.40 2.00
C GLY A 94 14.75 -11.17 3.09
N ASP A 95 14.73 -10.66 4.32
CA ASP A 95 15.37 -11.24 5.48
C ASP A 95 14.52 -12.38 6.07
N ARG A 96 15.19 -13.42 6.59
CA ARG A 96 14.56 -14.61 7.16
C ARG A 96 13.73 -14.27 8.39
N ASP A 97 14.18 -13.32 9.20
CA ASP A 97 13.47 -12.86 10.41
C ASP A 97 12.07 -12.32 10.08
N SER A 98 11.94 -11.62 8.94
CA SER A 98 10.65 -11.10 8.47
C SER A 98 9.69 -12.21 8.04
N LEU A 99 10.21 -13.29 7.46
CA LEU A 99 9.40 -14.44 7.04
C LEU A 99 8.88 -15.23 8.25
N GLU A 100 9.69 -15.38 9.30
CA GLU A 100 9.27 -16.07 10.53
C GLU A 100 8.17 -15.31 11.28
N ILE A 101 8.20 -13.96 11.23
CA ILE A 101 7.15 -13.11 11.84
C ILE A 101 5.80 -13.27 11.10
N LEU A 102 5.82 -13.64 9.82
CA LEU A 102 4.63 -13.69 8.95
C LEU A 102 4.14 -15.11 8.67
N GLN A 103 4.63 -16.11 9.42
CA GLN A 103 4.20 -17.49 9.27
C GLN A 103 2.67 -17.60 9.45
N GLY A 104 1.99 -18.24 8.50
CA GLY A 104 0.52 -18.42 8.55
C GLY A 104 -0.30 -17.18 8.20
N VAL A 105 0.34 -16.07 7.78
CA VAL A 105 -0.34 -14.85 7.32
C VAL A 105 -0.63 -14.95 5.82
N VAL A 106 -1.86 -14.65 5.42
CA VAL A 106 -2.29 -14.58 4.02
C VAL A 106 -2.55 -13.12 3.65
N THR A 107 -2.00 -12.66 2.53
CA THR A 107 -2.13 -11.29 2.05
C THR A 107 -2.65 -11.22 0.64
N LEU A 108 -3.33 -10.12 0.31
CA LEU A 108 -3.68 -9.79 -1.06
C LEU A 108 -2.50 -9.10 -1.76
N ARG A 109 -2.27 -9.47 -3.02
CA ARG A 109 -1.27 -8.81 -3.88
C ARG A 109 -1.98 -8.37 -5.17
N PRO A 110 -2.03 -7.07 -5.46
CA PRO A 110 -2.55 -6.60 -6.74
C PRO A 110 -1.77 -7.24 -7.88
N TYR A 111 -2.49 -7.80 -8.85
CA TYR A 111 -1.87 -8.43 -10.01
C TYR A 111 -1.58 -7.38 -11.07
N ILE A 112 -0.29 -7.18 -11.37
CA ILE A 112 0.15 -6.37 -12.50
C ILE A 112 0.74 -7.29 -13.56
N PRO A 113 0.06 -7.48 -14.72
CA PRO A 113 0.51 -8.35 -15.79
C PRO A 113 1.96 -8.10 -16.19
N ASN A 114 2.70 -9.18 -16.45
CA ASN A 114 4.07 -9.06 -16.93
C ASN A 114 4.06 -8.77 -18.43
N ASN A 115 4.22 -7.51 -18.80
CA ASN A 115 4.29 -7.08 -20.19
C ASN A 115 5.68 -6.49 -20.53
N PRO A 116 6.04 -6.36 -21.82
CA PRO A 116 7.34 -5.81 -22.22
C PRO A 116 7.61 -4.40 -21.67
N LYS A 117 6.56 -3.57 -21.53
CA LYS A 117 6.65 -2.20 -20.99
C LYS A 117 7.10 -2.18 -19.53
N LYS A 118 6.49 -3.03 -18.69
CA LYS A 118 6.86 -3.23 -17.28
C LYS A 118 8.29 -3.70 -17.16
N LYS A 119 8.72 -4.63 -18.02
CA LYS A 119 10.11 -5.13 -18.05
C LYS A 119 11.10 -4.02 -18.38
N ALA A 120 10.84 -3.25 -19.44
CA ALA A 120 11.68 -2.12 -19.84
C ALA A 120 11.77 -1.06 -18.74
N PHE A 121 10.63 -0.70 -18.13
CA PHE A 121 10.60 0.22 -17.00
C PHE A 121 11.42 -0.28 -15.80
N THR A 122 11.24 -1.55 -15.42
CA THR A 122 11.98 -2.18 -14.32
C THR A 122 13.49 -2.17 -14.60
N ALA A 123 13.91 -2.41 -15.84
CA ALA A 123 15.31 -2.36 -16.25
C ALA A 123 15.89 -0.93 -16.12
N ARG A 124 15.18 0.09 -16.62
CA ARG A 124 15.60 1.50 -16.48
C ARG A 124 15.73 1.91 -15.02
N TRP A 125 14.79 1.51 -14.17
CA TRP A 125 14.83 1.87 -12.76
C TRP A 125 16.00 1.26 -12.00
N ARG A 126 16.32 -0.01 -12.26
CA ARG A 126 17.50 -0.66 -11.68
C ARG A 126 18.78 0.11 -12.03
N ASN A 127 18.85 0.66 -13.24
CA ASN A 127 20.00 1.44 -13.70
C ASN A 127 20.08 2.84 -13.05
N MET A 128 18.99 3.37 -12.49
CA MET A 128 18.98 4.64 -11.76
C MET A 128 19.58 4.53 -10.34
N GLN A 129 20.20 3.41 -9.98
CA GLN A 129 20.80 3.13 -8.66
C GLN A 129 19.84 3.28 -7.47
N LEU A 130 18.53 3.29 -7.73
CA LEU A 130 17.52 3.29 -6.68
C LEU A 130 17.50 1.89 -6.06
N LYS A 131 18.10 1.74 -4.87
CA LYS A 131 18.11 0.47 -4.10
C LYS A 131 16.71 0.00 -3.71
N ALA A 132 15.70 0.85 -3.85
CA ALA A 132 14.31 0.55 -3.56
C ALA A 132 13.69 -0.32 -4.66
N LYS A 133 13.19 -1.49 -4.27
CA LYS A 133 12.27 -2.28 -5.07
C LYS A 133 10.93 -1.53 -5.23
N PHE A 134 10.27 -1.73 -6.37
CA PHE A 134 8.98 -1.12 -6.63
C PHE A 134 7.84 -1.84 -5.93
N THR A 135 7.01 -1.08 -5.23
CA THR A 135 5.68 -1.50 -4.83
C THR A 135 4.70 -1.32 -5.99
N THR A 136 3.55 -1.98 -5.91
CA THR A 136 2.42 -1.75 -6.84
C THR A 136 2.01 -0.28 -6.85
N TYR A 137 1.96 0.38 -5.70
CA TYR A 137 1.64 1.81 -5.61
C TYR A 137 2.65 2.68 -6.36
N GLY A 138 3.94 2.33 -6.35
CA GLY A 138 4.95 3.02 -7.14
C GLY A 138 4.70 2.94 -8.65
N LEU A 139 4.21 1.79 -9.13
CA LEU A 139 3.82 1.62 -10.53
C LEU A 139 2.59 2.46 -10.88
N TYR A 140 1.58 2.50 -10.01
CA TYR A 140 0.40 3.35 -10.22
C TYR A 140 0.75 4.84 -10.21
N ALA A 141 1.64 5.27 -9.31
CA ALA A 141 2.11 6.65 -9.27
C ALA A 141 2.84 7.02 -10.58
N TYR A 142 3.68 6.12 -11.10
CA TYR A 142 4.35 6.32 -12.38
C TYR A 142 3.37 6.43 -13.55
N ASP A 143 2.43 5.50 -13.68
CA ASP A 143 1.44 5.51 -14.76
C ASP A 143 0.54 6.75 -14.68
N THR A 144 0.18 7.19 -13.47
CA THR A 144 -0.60 8.41 -13.24
C THR A 144 0.17 9.65 -13.70
N MET A 145 1.45 9.79 -13.29
CA MET A 145 2.28 10.92 -13.71
C MET A 145 2.56 10.93 -15.20
N TRP A 146 2.79 9.75 -15.79
CA TRP A 146 2.95 9.62 -17.21
C TRP A 146 1.68 10.06 -17.97
N LEU A 147 0.50 9.61 -17.53
CA LEU A 147 -0.77 9.99 -18.13
C LEU A 147 -1.03 11.49 -18.04
N VAL A 148 -0.74 12.10 -16.89
CA VAL A 148 -0.87 13.56 -16.69
C VAL A 148 0.07 14.31 -17.62
N ALA A 149 1.36 13.95 -17.66
CA ALA A 149 2.35 14.59 -18.54
C ALA A 149 1.95 14.49 -20.02
N ARG A 150 1.49 13.31 -20.46
CA ARG A 150 1.01 13.09 -21.83
C ARG A 150 -0.23 13.92 -22.15
N SER A 151 -1.13 14.08 -21.18
CA SER A 151 -2.35 14.88 -21.36
C SER A 151 -2.02 16.36 -21.53
N ILE A 152 -1.07 16.87 -20.75
CA ILE A 152 -0.56 18.25 -20.87
C ILE A 152 0.14 18.45 -22.23
N ASP A 153 1.02 17.54 -22.64
CA ASP A 153 1.71 17.61 -23.93
C ASP A 153 0.71 17.65 -25.10
N ARG A 154 -0.31 16.79 -25.07
CA ARG A 154 -1.36 16.79 -26.10
C ARG A 154 -2.15 18.10 -26.10
N PHE A 155 -2.55 18.59 -24.93
CA PHE A 155 -3.30 19.85 -24.81
C PHE A 155 -2.52 21.03 -25.42
N LEU A 156 -1.23 21.13 -25.14
CA LEU A 156 -0.36 22.17 -25.69
C LEU A 156 -0.21 22.07 -27.22
N LYS A 157 -0.12 20.86 -27.76
CA LYS A 157 -0.03 20.60 -29.21
C LYS A 157 -1.32 20.94 -29.96
N GLU A 158 -2.47 20.89 -29.31
CA GLU A 158 -3.79 21.22 -29.86
C GLU A 158 -4.14 22.72 -29.70
N ASN A 159 -3.13 23.60 -29.59
CA ASN A 159 -3.27 25.05 -29.32
C ASN A 159 -3.96 25.40 -27.99
N GLY A 160 -3.96 24.48 -27.02
CA GLY A 160 -4.40 24.78 -25.66
C GLY A 160 -3.45 25.77 -24.97
N GLY A 161 -3.98 26.92 -24.55
CA GLY A 161 -3.22 27.90 -23.79
C GLY A 161 -3.13 27.52 -22.30
N LEU A 162 -1.91 27.47 -21.75
CA LEU A 162 -1.71 27.42 -20.30
C LEU A 162 -1.39 28.83 -19.81
N THR A 163 -2.23 29.35 -18.92
CA THR A 163 -1.94 30.60 -18.20
C THR A 163 -1.62 30.27 -16.76
N PHE A 164 -0.40 30.60 -16.33
CA PHE A 164 0.01 30.48 -14.93
C PHE A 164 -0.15 31.84 -14.26
N SER A 165 -0.99 31.94 -13.24
CA SER A 165 -1.01 33.11 -12.36
C SER A 165 0.06 32.92 -11.29
N LEU A 166 1.19 33.63 -11.42
CA LEU A 166 2.22 33.61 -10.39
C LEU A 166 1.75 34.43 -9.19
N ASN A 167 1.69 33.82 -8.01
CA ASN A 167 1.50 34.57 -6.77
C ASN A 167 2.88 35.08 -6.34
N ASN A 168 3.03 36.38 -6.07
CA ASN A 168 4.31 37.10 -5.88
C ASN A 168 5.22 36.59 -4.72
N LYS A 169 4.88 35.47 -4.07
CA LYS A 169 5.62 34.85 -2.96
C LYS A 169 6.53 33.68 -3.37
N LEU A 170 6.61 33.33 -4.65
CA LEU A 170 7.44 32.21 -5.12
C LEU A 170 8.43 32.68 -6.19
N GLN A 171 9.71 32.79 -5.82
CA GLN A 171 10.78 32.96 -6.80
C GLN A 171 11.17 31.59 -7.35
N LEU A 172 10.73 31.30 -8.57
CA LEU A 172 11.04 30.05 -9.26
C LEU A 172 12.04 30.38 -10.37
N GLY A 173 13.31 30.01 -10.17
CA GLY A 173 14.33 30.09 -11.21
C GLY A 173 13.94 29.25 -12.43
N ASN A 174 14.40 29.67 -13.62
CA ASN A 174 14.10 29.08 -14.93
C ASN A 174 13.85 27.57 -14.90
N LEU A 175 12.58 27.17 -14.85
CA LEU A 175 12.18 25.78 -15.02
C LEU A 175 12.18 25.45 -16.51
N LYS A 176 13.26 24.83 -16.97
CA LYS A 176 13.21 24.01 -18.18
C LYS A 176 12.46 22.73 -17.85
N VAL A 177 11.25 22.59 -18.38
CA VAL A 177 10.58 21.28 -18.44
C VAL A 177 11.39 20.43 -19.41
N LEU A 178 12.31 19.63 -18.88
CA LEU A 178 13.00 18.59 -19.63
C LEU A 178 12.00 17.46 -19.89
N MET A 179 11.34 17.53 -21.05
CA MET A 179 10.75 16.34 -21.65
C MET A 179 11.91 15.43 -22.02
N VAL A 180 12.11 14.36 -21.26
CA VAL A 180 12.94 13.25 -21.71
C VAL A 180 12.17 12.61 -22.86
N GLU A 181 12.46 13.07 -24.08
CA GLU A 181 12.02 12.49 -25.34
C GLU A 181 12.57 11.08 -25.42
N ASN A 182 11.84 10.13 -24.86
CA ASN A 182 11.79 8.71 -25.17
C ASN A 182 11.09 7.99 -24.01
N PHE A 183 9.80 8.27 -23.88
CA PHE A 183 8.91 7.35 -23.18
C PHE A 183 7.75 7.05 -24.12
N TYR A 184 7.74 5.79 -24.58
CA TYR A 184 6.89 5.14 -25.58
C TYR A 184 7.37 5.25 -27.02
#